data_AF-A0A1V0UD06-F1
#
_entry.id   AF-A0A1V0UD06-F1
#
_cell.length_a   1.000
_cell.length_b   1.000
_cell.length_c   1.000
_cell.angle_alpha   90.00
_cell.angle_beta   90.00
_cell.angle_gamma   90.00
#
_symmetry.space_group_name_H-M   'P 1'
#
loop_
_entity.id
_entity.type
_entity.pdbx_description
1 polymer ?
#
loop_
_entity_poly.entity_id
_entity_poly.type
_entity_poly.pdbx_seq_one_letter_code
_entity_poly.pdbx_strand_id
1 'polypeptide(L)'
;MAATKPQKVWNKGMASEPKPPRAVETTVRCTTTGCGAQPGGVRQIPSWIAIEVVGSTEPKRLFCSWDCAAYGSALAELRVGGGQ
;
A
#
# COMPACT_ATOMS: atom_id res chain seq x y z
N MET A 1 -17.46 1.65 -19.17
CA MET A 1 -16.33 2.49 -19.61
C MET A 1 -15.86 2.00 -20.97
N ALA A 2 -15.71 2.88 -21.97
CA ALA A 2 -15.25 2.47 -23.30
C ALA A 2 -13.72 2.55 -23.41
N ALA A 3 -13.08 1.52 -23.97
CA ALA A 3 -11.62 1.47 -24.15
C ALA A 3 -11.11 2.65 -25.01
N THR A 4 -9.97 3.22 -24.64
CA THR A 4 -9.32 4.30 -25.42
C THR A 4 -8.73 3.76 -26.73
N LYS A 5 -8.48 4.64 -27.73
CA LYS A 5 -7.95 4.26 -29.05
C LYS A 5 -6.72 3.33 -29.01
N PRO A 6 -5.66 3.59 -28.20
CA PRO A 6 -4.52 2.68 -28.12
C PRO A 6 -4.88 1.32 -27.49
N GLN A 7 -5.73 1.32 -26.46
CA GLN A 7 -6.20 0.08 -25.84
C GLN A 7 -7.02 -0.77 -26.82
N LYS A 8 -7.88 -0.15 -27.64
CA LYS A 8 -8.70 -0.83 -28.66
C LYS A 8 -7.88 -1.55 -29.73
N VAL A 9 -6.73 -1.00 -30.13
CA VAL A 9 -5.83 -1.65 -31.11
C VAL A 9 -5.23 -2.92 -30.50
N TRP A 10 -4.88 -2.87 -29.23
CA TRP A 10 -4.24 -3.97 -28.53
C TRP A 10 -5.23 -5.08 -28.11
N ASN A 11 -6.41 -4.72 -27.58
CA ASN A 11 -7.41 -5.69 -27.10
C ASN A 11 -8.57 -5.95 -28.08
N LYS A 12 -8.49 -5.44 -29.32
CA LYS A 12 -9.56 -5.48 -30.33
C LYS A 12 -10.92 -4.96 -29.85
N GLY A 13 -10.91 -4.01 -28.89
CA GLY A 13 -12.12 -3.46 -28.30
C GLY A 13 -12.78 -4.35 -27.24
N MET A 14 -12.14 -5.45 -26.81
CA MET A 14 -12.63 -6.28 -25.72
C MET A 14 -12.41 -5.59 -24.37
N ALA A 15 -13.50 -5.12 -23.74
CA ALA A 15 -13.51 -4.69 -22.36
C ALA A 15 -14.14 -5.80 -21.51
N SER A 16 -13.35 -6.41 -20.62
CA SER A 16 -13.90 -7.29 -19.58
C SER A 16 -14.37 -6.46 -18.40
N GLU A 17 -15.38 -6.95 -17.68
CA GLU A 17 -15.74 -6.36 -16.39
C GLU A 17 -14.53 -6.37 -15.44
N PRO A 18 -14.32 -5.29 -14.67
CA PRO A 18 -13.27 -5.27 -13.66
C PRO A 18 -13.46 -6.46 -12.73
N LYS A 19 -12.44 -7.30 -12.58
CA LYS A 19 -12.48 -8.37 -11.60
C LYS A 19 -12.67 -7.73 -10.22
N PRO A 20 -13.68 -8.15 -9.43
CA PRO A 20 -13.87 -7.60 -8.10
C PRO A 20 -12.57 -7.78 -7.30
N PRO A 21 -12.20 -6.79 -6.47
CA PRO A 21 -10.97 -6.85 -5.70
C PRO A 21 -10.99 -8.12 -4.84
N ARG A 22 -10.00 -8.99 -5.05
CA ARG A 22 -9.81 -10.16 -4.20
C ARG A 22 -9.27 -9.66 -2.86
N ALA A 23 -9.83 -10.14 -1.76
CA ALA A 23 -9.20 -10.02 -0.45
C ALA A 23 -7.84 -10.72 -0.52
N VAL A 24 -6.77 -9.95 -0.68
CA VAL A 24 -5.41 -10.44 -0.55
C VAL A 24 -5.14 -10.50 0.95
N GLU A 25 -4.85 -11.69 1.47
CA GLU A 25 -4.30 -11.82 2.82
C GLU A 25 -2.95 -11.10 2.85
N THR A 26 -2.97 -9.87 3.32
CA THR A 26 -1.76 -9.17 3.72
C THR A 26 -1.22 -9.94 4.91
N THR A 27 -0.17 -10.72 4.68
CA THR A 27 0.53 -11.57 5.65
C THR A 27 0.59 -10.98 7.06
N VAL A 28 0.52 -11.87 8.05
CA VAL A 28 0.67 -11.71 9.50
C VAL A 28 1.06 -10.29 9.91
N ARG A 29 0.08 -9.51 10.41
CA ARG A 29 0.39 -8.26 11.11
C ARG A 29 1.50 -8.55 12.11
N CYS A 30 2.59 -7.79 12.03
CA CYS A 30 3.62 -7.85 13.04
C CYS A 30 2.96 -7.72 14.42
N THR A 31 3.10 -8.74 15.27
CA THR A 31 2.44 -8.79 16.58
C THR A 31 3.15 -7.90 17.60
N THR A 32 4.29 -7.32 17.23
CA THR A 32 5.01 -6.35 18.05
C THR A 32 4.13 -5.13 18.30
N THR A 33 3.79 -4.91 19.58
CA THR A 33 2.96 -3.81 20.04
C THR A 33 3.46 -2.48 19.51
N GLY A 34 2.63 -1.77 18.73
CA GLY A 34 2.93 -0.47 18.16
C GLY A 34 3.52 -0.49 16.74
N CYS A 35 3.88 -1.65 16.19
CA CYS A 35 4.41 -1.74 14.82
C CYS A 35 3.35 -1.32 13.79
N GLY A 36 3.71 -0.42 12.89
CA GLY A 36 2.83 0.19 11.90
C GLY A 36 1.97 1.36 12.42
N ALA A 37 2.20 1.83 13.66
CA ALA A 37 1.49 2.98 14.23
C ALA A 37 1.99 4.32 13.67
N GLN A 38 1.12 5.33 13.69
CA GLN A 38 1.46 6.70 13.30
C GLN A 38 2.34 7.36 14.38
N PRO A 39 3.41 8.09 13.99
CA PRO A 39 4.23 8.84 14.94
C PRO A 39 3.36 9.91 15.61
N GLY A 40 3.23 9.83 16.93
CA GLY A 40 2.29 10.62 17.74
C GLY A 40 1.34 9.77 18.58
N GLY A 41 1.03 8.54 18.15
CA GLY A 41 0.30 7.55 18.97
C GLY A 41 1.20 6.67 19.84
N VAL A 42 2.49 6.58 19.47
CA VAL A 42 3.53 5.87 20.23
C VAL A 42 4.74 6.81 20.38
N ARG A 43 5.33 6.83 21.59
CA ARG A 43 6.59 7.55 21.85
C ARG A 43 7.64 6.97 20.90
N GLN A 44 8.39 7.81 20.19
CA GLN A 44 9.40 7.35 19.22
C GLN A 44 10.36 6.38 19.92
N ILE A 45 10.28 5.09 19.55
CA ILE A 45 11.06 4.05 20.22
C ILE A 45 12.44 4.00 19.56
N PRO A 46 13.55 4.12 20.30
CA PRO A 46 14.87 3.97 19.72
C PRO A 46 14.99 2.61 19.01
N SER A 47 15.66 2.59 17.85
CA SER A 47 15.77 1.45 16.92
C SER A 47 14.56 1.13 16.05
N TRP A 48 13.48 1.92 16.11
CA TRP A 48 12.34 1.78 15.20
C TRP A 48 12.50 2.66 13.96
N ILE A 49 12.06 2.14 12.82
CA ILE A 49 12.22 2.74 11.50
C ILE A 49 10.96 3.50 11.15
N ALA A 50 11.09 4.79 10.86
CA ALA A 50 9.99 5.62 10.40
C ALA A 50 9.98 5.66 8.86
N ILE A 51 8.86 5.29 8.23
CA ILE A 51 8.69 5.37 6.79
C ILE A 51 7.55 6.32 6.44
N GLU A 52 7.83 7.15 5.43
CA GLU A 52 6.89 8.00 4.73
C GLU A 52 7.12 7.78 3.23
N VAL A 53 6.06 7.49 2.48
CA VAL A 53 6.15 7.28 1.03
C VAL A 53 5.63 8.53 0.35
N VAL A 54 6.51 9.21 -0.38
CA VAL A 54 6.19 10.47 -1.08
C VAL A 54 5.09 10.21 -2.11
N GLY A 55 4.03 11.04 -2.08
CA GLY A 55 2.88 10.90 -2.96
C GLY A 55 1.87 9.84 -2.54
N SER A 56 2.10 9.12 -1.43
CA SER A 56 1.09 8.27 -0.81
C SER A 56 0.17 9.08 0.10
N THR A 57 -1.10 8.67 0.16
CA THR A 57 -2.06 9.19 1.14
C THR A 57 -1.91 8.49 2.50
N GLU A 58 -1.09 7.45 2.59
CA GLU A 58 -0.80 6.83 3.89
C GLU A 58 0.04 7.75 4.76
N PRO A 59 -0.35 7.95 6.03
CA PRO A 59 0.45 8.73 6.95
C PRO A 59 1.78 8.02 7.22
N LYS A 60 2.79 8.80 7.65
CA LYS A 60 4.04 8.26 8.17
C LYS A 60 3.77 7.18 9.23
N ARG A 61 4.52 6.08 9.22
CA ARG A 61 4.39 4.96 10.17
C ARG A 61 5.73 4.56 10.79
N LEU A 62 5.69 3.97 11.98
CA LEU A 62 6.85 3.45 12.71
C LEU A 62 6.85 1.91 12.69
N PHE A 63 8.01 1.30 12.40
CA PHE A 63 8.16 -0.15 12.28
C PHE A 63 9.29 -0.67 13.17
N CYS A 64 9.08 -1.85 13.75
CA CYS A 64 10.03 -2.46 14.67
C CYS A 64 11.25 -3.11 14.00
N SER A 65 11.21 -3.35 12.68
CA SER A 65 12.30 -3.95 11.91
C SER A 65 12.25 -3.52 10.45
N TRP A 66 13.37 -3.69 9.72
CA TRP A 66 13.46 -3.36 8.29
C TRP A 66 12.51 -4.19 7.43
N ASP A 67 12.30 -5.47 7.72
CA ASP A 67 11.31 -6.30 7.03
C ASP A 67 9.88 -5.75 7.15
N CYS A 68 9.50 -5.35 8.38
CA CYS A 68 8.19 -4.74 8.62
C CYS A 68 8.06 -3.40 7.90
N ALA A 69 9.16 -2.64 7.86
CA ALA A 69 9.21 -1.36 7.18
C ALA A 69 9.06 -1.54 5.66
N ALA A 70 9.81 -2.43 5.03
CA ALA A 70 9.72 -2.75 3.60
C ALA A 70 8.32 -3.23 3.20
N TYR A 71 7.71 -4.07 4.03
CA TYR A 71 6.33 -4.51 3.84
C TYR A 71 5.33 -3.33 3.92
N GLY A 72 5.52 -2.44 4.90
CA GLY A 72 4.73 -1.22 5.04
C GLY A 72 4.87 -0.26 3.87
N SER A 73 6.07 -0.09 3.32
CA SER A 73 6.34 0.72 2.13
C SER A 73 5.59 0.17 0.92
N ALA A 74 5.73 -1.13 0.64
CA ALA A 74 5.08 -1.77 -0.50
C ALA A 74 3.56 -1.64 -0.43
N LEU A 75 3.00 -1.75 0.77
CA LEU A 75 1.58 -1.52 1.01
C LEU A 75 1.15 -0.07 0.75
N ALA A 76 1.96 0.90 1.17
CA ALA A 76 1.70 2.33 0.91
C ALA A 76 1.83 2.69 -0.57
N GLU A 77 2.74 2.04 -1.30
CA GLU A 77 2.92 2.14 -2.75
C GLU A 77 1.75 1.53 -3.53
N LEU A 78 1.25 0.35 -3.15
CA LEU A 78 0.07 -0.26 -3.78
C LEU A 78 -1.20 0.59 -3.61
N ARG A 79 -1.25 1.41 -2.57
CA ARG A 79 -2.35 2.35 -2.32
C ARG A 79 -2.13 3.71 -2.97
N VAL A 80 -0.93 3.99 -3.49
CA VAL A 80 -0.68 5.08 -4.45
C VAL A 80 -1.32 4.70 -5.78
N GLY A 81 -2.61 5.05 -5.93
CA GLY A 81 -3.40 4.74 -7.12
C GLY A 81 -4.74 4.05 -6.84
N GLY A 82 -5.03 3.71 -5.57
CA GLY A 82 -6.32 3.12 -5.17
C GLY A 82 -7.44 4.14 -4.90
N GLY A 83 -7.16 5.43 -5.07
CA GLY A 83 -8.15 6.50 -5.03
C GLY A 83 -8.50 6.93 -6.45
N GLN A 84 -9.40 6.17 -7.11
CA GLN A 84 -10.39 6.59 -8.11
C GLN A 84 -11.04 5.38 -8.80
#